data_AF-A0A530M3V4-F1
#
_entry.id   AF-A0A530M3V4-F1
#
_cell.length_a   1.000
_cell.length_b   1.000
_cell.length_c   1.000
_cell.angle_alpha   90.00
_cell.angle_beta   90.00
_cell.angle_gamma   90.00
#
_symmetry.space_group_name_H-M   'P 1'
#
loop_
_entity.id
_entity.type
_entity.pdbx_description
1 polymer ?
#
loop_
_entity_poly.entity_id
_entity_poly.type
_entity_poly.pdbx_seq_one_letter_code
_entity_poly.pdbx_strand_id
1 'polypeptide(L)'
;FLAGVDVTTVSETFTKGVAIPELVFVIFQMSFACITPALIVGAFAERVRFSAVILFTILWVTFVYFPIAHMVWFWGGPSAYSDPSGLIFGFGAIDFAGGTVVH
;
A
#
# COMPACT_ATOMS: atom_id res chain seq x y z
N PHE A 1 -12.61 4.32 -5.48
CA PHE A 1 -11.17 3.99 -5.53
C PHE A 1 -10.77 3.44 -6.89
N LEU A 2 -11.44 2.40 -7.43
CA LEU A 2 -11.10 1.82 -8.75
C LEU A 2 -11.97 2.31 -9.93
N ALA A 3 -12.60 3.48 -9.79
CA ALA A 3 -13.44 4.00 -10.87
C ALA A 3 -12.55 4.38 -12.06
N GLY A 4 -12.80 3.79 -13.22
CA GLY A 4 -12.00 4.00 -14.44
C GLY A 4 -10.84 3.02 -14.61
N VAL A 5 -10.60 2.10 -13.67
CA VAL A 5 -9.61 1.01 -13.83
C VAL A 5 -10.25 -0.14 -14.58
N ASP A 6 -9.65 -0.53 -15.70
CA ASP A 6 -10.09 -1.65 -16.55
C ASP A 6 -8.90 -2.40 -17.18
N VAL A 7 -9.18 -3.37 -18.05
CA VAL A 7 -8.15 -4.20 -18.71
C VAL A 7 -7.21 -3.45 -19.65
N THR A 8 -7.51 -2.20 -19.98
CA THR A 8 -6.70 -1.32 -20.83
C THR A 8 -5.84 -0.35 -20.02
N THR A 9 -6.15 -0.18 -18.73
CA THR A 9 -5.40 0.70 -17.84
C THR A 9 -4.04 0.14 -17.43
N VAL A 10 -3.05 1.03 -17.30
CA VAL A 10 -1.65 0.69 -17.02
C VAL A 10 -1.07 1.58 -15.92
N SER A 11 -0.22 1.00 -15.09
CA SER A 11 0.59 1.71 -14.11
C SER A 11 2.05 1.70 -14.55
N GLU A 12 2.70 2.86 -14.52
CA GLU A 12 4.14 2.93 -14.76
C GLU A 12 4.91 2.18 -13.66
N THR A 13 6.06 1.63 -14.04
CA THR A 13 7.05 1.07 -13.12
C THR A 13 8.02 2.17 -12.65
N PHE A 14 9.25 1.83 -12.24
CA PHE A 14 10.28 2.81 -11.93
C PHE A 14 10.99 3.39 -13.16
N THR A 15 10.68 2.89 -14.36
CA THR A 15 11.28 3.34 -15.62
C THR A 15 10.24 3.98 -16.52
N LYS A 16 10.51 5.21 -16.98
CA LYS A 16 9.61 5.95 -17.88
C LYS A 16 9.30 5.14 -19.14
N GLY A 17 8.01 5.03 -19.49
CA GLY A 17 7.55 4.28 -20.66
C GLY A 17 7.54 2.75 -20.47
N VAL A 18 7.88 2.24 -19.29
CA VAL A 18 7.73 0.82 -18.92
C VAL A 18 6.59 0.70 -17.93
N ALA A 19 5.53 0.01 -18.32
CA ALA A 19 4.30 -0.12 -17.56
C ALA A 19 3.81 -1.57 -17.46
N ILE A 20 2.99 -1.82 -16.45
CA ILE A 20 2.27 -3.08 -16.22
C ILE A 20 0.76 -2.81 -16.18
N PRO A 21 -0.10 -3.81 -16.44
CA PRO A 21 -1.54 -3.63 -16.27
C PRO A 21 -1.88 -3.15 -14.86
N GLU A 22 -2.74 -2.14 -14.73
CA GLU A 22 -3.00 -1.50 -13.43
C GLU A 22 -3.57 -2.48 -12.39
N LEU A 23 -4.42 -3.41 -12.82
CA LEU A 23 -4.94 -4.47 -11.94
C LEU A 23 -3.85 -5.38 -11.37
N VAL A 24 -2.75 -5.60 -12.09
CA VAL A 24 -1.60 -6.37 -11.57
C VAL A 24 -0.94 -5.61 -10.42
N PHE A 25 -0.77 -4.29 -10.58
CA PHE A 25 -0.24 -3.44 -9.51
C PHE A 25 -1.17 -3.42 -8.28
N VAL A 26 -2.48 -3.31 -8.50
CA VAL A 26 -3.48 -3.34 -7.41
C VAL A 26 -3.41 -4.65 -6.62
N ILE A 27 -3.37 -5.80 -7.29
CA ILE A 27 -3.31 -7.11 -6.62
C ILE A 27 -1.98 -7.30 -5.90
N PHE A 28 -0.88 -6.83 -6.49
CA PHE A 28 0.44 -6.83 -5.84
C PHE A 28 0.41 -6.04 -4.53
N GLN A 29 -0.10 -4.80 -4.54
CA GLN A 29 -0.23 -3.97 -3.34
C GLN A 29 -1.22 -4.54 -2.31
N MET A 30 -2.31 -5.17 -2.77
CA MET A 30 -3.26 -5.86 -1.89
C MET A 30 -2.60 -6.99 -1.09
N SER A 31 -1.58 -7.65 -1.65
CA SER A 31 -0.84 -8.69 -0.94
C SER A 31 -0.09 -8.15 0.28
N PHE A 32 0.52 -6.96 0.18
CA PHE A 32 1.11 -6.26 1.32
C PHE A 32 0.06 -5.86 2.35
N ALA A 33 -1.06 -5.29 1.89
CA ALA A 33 -2.16 -4.89 2.77
C ALA A 33 -2.75 -6.06 3.57
N CYS A 34 -2.76 -7.27 3.00
CA CYS A 34 -3.19 -8.48 3.68
C CYS A 34 -2.17 -9.00 4.71
N ILE A 35 -0.87 -8.95 4.42
CA ILE A 35 0.14 -9.53 5.31
C ILE A 35 0.41 -8.67 6.56
N THR A 36 0.32 -7.34 6.45
CA THR A 36 0.63 -6.42 7.56
C THR A 36 -0.22 -6.66 8.82
N PRO A 37 -1.57 -6.68 8.77
CA PRO A 37 -2.37 -6.98 9.94
C PRO A 37 -2.18 -8.43 10.43
N ALA A 38 -1.83 -9.38 9.55
CA ALA A 38 -1.56 -10.76 9.95
C ALA A 38 -0.31 -10.87 10.84
N LEU A 39 0.73 -10.08 10.58
CA LEU A 39 1.91 -9.98 11.44
C LEU A 39 1.54 -9.49 12.84
N ILE A 40 0.68 -8.47 12.91
CA ILE A 40 0.22 -7.87 14.18
C ILE A 40 -0.60 -8.88 15.00
N VAL A 41 -1.55 -9.58 14.35
CA VAL A 41 -2.38 -10.59 15.02
C VAL A 41 -1.54 -11.72 15.60
N GLY A 42 -0.45 -12.10 14.93
CA GLY A 42 0.50 -13.09 15.44
C GLY A 42 1.10 -12.73 16.81
N ALA A 43 1.17 -11.44 17.17
CA ALA A 43 1.73 -10.99 18.43
C ALA A 43 0.84 -11.19 19.66
N PHE A 44 -0.49 -11.35 19.49
CA PHE A 44 -1.44 -11.45 20.60
C PHE A 44 -2.51 -12.55 20.44
N ALA A 45 -2.30 -13.48 19.52
CA ALA A 45 -3.29 -14.49 19.10
C ALA A 45 -3.86 -15.37 20.24
N GLU A 46 -3.20 -15.46 21.39
CA GLU A 46 -3.47 -16.50 22.39
C GLU A 46 -4.78 -16.34 23.18
N ARG A 47 -5.30 -15.11 23.37
CA ARG A 47 -6.49 -14.86 24.22
C ARG A 47 -7.47 -13.82 23.67
N VAL A 48 -7.52 -13.64 22.35
CA VAL A 48 -8.40 -12.65 21.70
C VAL A 48 -9.63 -13.29 21.09
N ARG A 49 -10.76 -12.56 21.14
CA ARG A 49 -11.98 -12.96 20.44
C ARG A 49 -11.81 -12.68 18.95
N PHE A 50 -12.23 -13.62 18.10
CA PHE A 50 -12.12 -13.47 16.65
C PHE A 50 -12.85 -12.22 16.12
N SER A 51 -14.02 -11.88 16.69
CA SER A 51 -14.74 -10.65 16.32
C SER A 51 -13.95 -9.38 16.62
N ALA A 52 -13.19 -9.35 17.73
CA ALA A 52 -12.30 -8.24 18.04
C ALA A 52 -11.12 -8.16 17.05
N VAL A 53 -10.60 -9.31 16.59
CA VAL A 53 -9.56 -9.37 15.56
C VAL A 53 -10.06 -8.79 14.23
N ILE A 54 -11.26 -9.18 13.76
CA ILE A 54 -11.83 -8.64 12.52
C ILE A 54 -11.99 -7.12 12.63
N LEU A 55 -12.60 -6.63 13.72
CA LEU A 55 -12.81 -5.20 13.92
C LEU A 55 -11.49 -4.44 13.97
N PHE A 56 -10.51 -4.98 14.72
CA PHE A 56 -9.16 -4.42 14.78
C PHE A 56 -8.53 -4.33 13.39
N THR A 57 -8.54 -5.40 12.60
CA THR A 57 -7.94 -5.42 11.26
C THR A 57 -8.56 -4.39 10.34
N ILE A 58 -9.90 -4.27 10.30
CA ILE A 58 -10.59 -3.28 9.46
C ILE A 58 -10.19 -1.86 9.85
N LEU A 59 -10.24 -1.54 11.15
CA LEU A 59 -9.90 -0.21 11.65
C LEU A 59 -8.43 0.10 11.42
N TRP A 60 -7.54 -0.84 11.73
CA TRP A 60 -6.10 -0.64 11.63
C TRP A 60 -5.65 -0.47 10.17
N VAL A 61 -6.14 -1.30 9.24
CA VAL A 61 -5.82 -1.13 7.82
C VAL A 61 -6.33 0.22 7.30
N THR A 62 -7.53 0.64 7.71
CA THR A 62 -8.13 1.89 7.25
C THR A 62 -7.42 3.14 7.77
N PHE A 63 -7.13 3.18 9.07
CA PHE A 63 -6.62 4.39 9.74
C PHE A 63 -5.12 4.43 9.94
N VAL A 64 -4.42 3.31 9.77
CA VAL A 64 -2.96 3.22 9.96
C VAL A 64 -2.28 2.81 8.65
N TYR A 65 -2.61 1.63 8.12
CA TYR A 65 -1.92 1.09 6.95
C TYR A 65 -2.07 1.98 5.71
N PHE A 66 -3.30 2.30 5.27
CA PHE A 66 -3.49 3.10 4.05
C PHE A 66 -2.89 4.51 4.15
N PRO A 67 -3.01 5.25 5.26
CA PRO A 67 -2.31 6.51 5.42
C PRO A 67 -0.78 6.37 5.34
N ILE A 68 -0.18 5.37 6.02
CA ILE A 68 1.27 5.16 5.99
C ILE A 68 1.74 4.76 4.59
N ALA A 69 1.06 3.81 3.94
CA ALA A 69 1.35 3.39 2.58
C ALA A 69 1.28 4.59 1.60
N HIS A 70 0.25 5.44 1.71
CA HIS A 70 0.16 6.64 0.88
C HIS A 70 1.28 7.62 1.19
N MET A 71 1.58 7.92 2.45
CA MET A 71 2.63 8.87 2.81
C MET A 71 4.02 8.43 2.36
N VAL A 72 4.32 7.13 2.39
CA VAL A 72 5.66 6.59 2.09
C VAL A 72 5.83 6.22 0.61
N TRP A 73 4.81 5.66 -0.03
CA TRP A 73 4.93 5.11 -1.39
C TRP A 73 4.24 5.90 -2.49
N PHE A 74 3.30 6.79 -2.18
CA PHE A 74 2.64 7.55 -3.23
C PHE A 74 3.61 8.56 -3.85
N TRP A 75 3.67 8.56 -5.18
CA TRP A 75 4.33 9.57 -5.99
C TRP A 75 3.75 9.52 -7.40
N GLY A 76 3.96 10.57 -8.21
CA GLY A 76 3.40 10.65 -9.56
C GLY A 76 3.96 9.66 -10.58
N GLY A 77 5.04 8.94 -10.26
CA GLY A 77 5.70 8.04 -11.20
C GLY A 77 6.76 8.73 -12.07
N PRO A 78 7.51 7.96 -12.89
CA PRO A 78 8.66 8.47 -13.63
C PRO A 78 8.27 9.46 -14.74
N SER A 79 7.03 9.43 -15.26
CA SER A 79 6.54 10.44 -16.21
C SER A 79 6.03 11.72 -15.55
N ALA A 80 5.63 11.67 -14.27
CA ALA A 80 5.07 12.79 -13.53
C ALA A 80 5.83 13.06 -12.22
N TYR A 81 7.17 13.03 -12.29
CA TYR A 81 8.05 13.16 -11.12
C TYR A 81 7.87 14.48 -10.35
N SER A 82 7.34 15.53 -11.01
CA SER A 82 7.08 16.84 -10.43
C SER A 82 5.72 16.94 -9.73
N ASP A 83 4.86 15.93 -9.88
CA ASP A 83 3.54 15.91 -9.27
C ASP A 83 3.65 15.67 -7.76
N PRO A 84 2.61 16.04 -6.97
CA PRO A 84 2.62 15.81 -5.54
C PRO A 84 2.88 14.34 -5.18
N SER A 85 3.69 14.15 -4.15
CA SER A 85 3.96 12.83 -3.57
C SER A 85 3.33 12.70 -2.18
N GLY A 86 3.39 11.49 -1.63
CA GLY A 86 3.16 11.24 -0.23
C GLY A 86 4.10 12.09 0.64
N LEU A 87 3.63 12.45 1.83
CA LEU A 87 4.36 13.34 2.74
C LEU A 87 5.77 12.83 3.06
N ILE A 88 5.90 11.55 3.42
CA ILE A 88 7.17 10.94 3.82
C ILE A 88 8.06 10.66 2.60
N PHE A 89 7.47 10.29 1.46
CA PHE A 89 8.18 10.24 0.18
C PHE A 89 8.82 11.59 -0.14
N GLY A 90 8.07 12.68 0.04
CA GLY A 90 8.55 14.05 -0.20
C GLY A 90 9.68 14.49 0.72
N PHE A 91 9.88 13.81 1.85
CA PHE A 91 11.03 14.02 2.73
C PHE A 91 12.30 13.28 2.25
N GLY A 92 12.21 12.51 1.16
CA GLY A 92 13.31 11.71 0.62
C GLY A 92 13.38 10.29 1.17
N ALA A 93 12.30 9.77 1.76
CA ALA A 93 12.27 8.39 2.23
C ALA A 93 12.38 7.40 1.06
N ILE A 94 13.20 6.36 1.25
CA ILE A 94 13.38 5.28 0.29
C ILE A 94 12.95 3.98 0.97
N ASP A 95 11.74 3.52 0.66
CA ASP A 95 11.22 2.23 1.11
C ASP A 95 10.87 1.38 -0.10
N PHE A 96 11.79 0.49 -0.50
CA PHE A 96 11.66 -0.29 -1.73
C PHE A 96 10.58 -1.39 -1.64
N ALA A 97 10.45 -2.04 -0.48
CA ALA A 97 9.65 -3.25 -0.34
C ALA A 97 8.82 -3.32 0.96
N GLY A 98 8.72 -2.23 1.71
CA GLY A 98 7.80 -2.10 2.84
C GLY A 98 8.49 -2.24 4.18
N GLY A 99 9.76 -1.89 4.28
CA GLY A 99 10.47 -1.88 5.55
C GLY A 99 9.87 -0.89 6.56
N THR A 100 9.19 0.17 6.10
CA THR A 100 8.43 1.10 6.95
C THR A 100 6.93 0.86 6.84
N VAL A 101 6.42 0.53 5.65
CA VAL A 101 4.98 0.37 5.43
C VAL A 101 4.42 -0.93 6.03
N VAL A 102 5.23 -1.98 6.16
CA VAL A 102 4.77 -3.34 6.50
C VAL A 102 5.34 -3.87 7.82
N HIS A 103 6.61 -3.60 8.12
CA HIS A 103 7.35 -4.17 9.25
C HIS A 103 7.56 -3.14 10.37
#